data_AF-A0A847H839-F1
#
_entry.id   AF-A0A847H839-F1
#
_cell.length_a   1.000
_cell.length_b   1.000
_cell.length_c   1.000
_cell.angle_alpha   90.00
_cell.angle_beta   90.00
_cell.angle_gamma   90.00
#
_symmetry.space_group_name_H-M   'P 1'
#
loop_
_entity.id
_entity.type
_entity.pdbx_description
1 polymer ?
#
loop_
_entity_poly.entity_id
_entity_poly.type
_entity_poly.pdbx_seq_one_letter_code
_entity_poly.pdbx_strand_id
1 'polypeptide(L)'
;MESTKNLILRLESFDDLVIAAAKGRTPYLIARYTQDLAKDFHHFYTFTRVLNADTDVMKARLMLVQATKQTLANAFRLLGISAPEKM
;
A
#
# COMPACT_ATOMS: atom_id res chain seq x y z
N MET A 1 -7.02 12.21 -9.41
CA MET A 1 -5.85 12.69 -8.62
C MET A 1 -6.01 12.38 -7.14
N GLU A 2 -7.21 12.51 -6.59
CA GLU A 2 -7.49 12.23 -5.17
C GLU A 2 -7.15 10.79 -4.74
N SER A 3 -7.50 9.78 -5.55
CA SER A 3 -7.12 8.37 -5.34
C SER A 3 -5.60 8.16 -5.20
N THR A 4 -4.81 8.79 -6.06
CA THR A 4 -3.34 8.72 -6.04
C THR A 4 -2.78 9.35 -4.77
N LYS A 5 -3.30 10.53 -4.38
CA LYS A 5 -2.87 11.23 -3.17
C LYS A 5 -3.18 10.41 -1.92
N ASN A 6 -4.38 9.83 -1.83
CA ASN A 6 -4.78 9.00 -0.68
C ASN A 6 -3.86 7.79 -0.53
N LEU A 7 -3.53 7.12 -1.64
CA LEU A 7 -2.60 5.98 -1.60
C LEU A 7 -1.19 6.39 -1.13
N ILE A 8 -0.68 7.55 -1.58
CA ILE A 8 0.63 8.07 -1.12
C ILE A 8 0.62 8.34 0.38
N LEU A 9 -0.40 9.04 0.90
CA LEU A 9 -0.51 9.33 2.33
C LEU A 9 -0.65 8.06 3.17
N ARG A 10 -1.38 7.04 2.65
CA ARG A 10 -1.46 5.74 3.31
C ARG A 10 -0.08 5.09 3.41
N LEU A 11 0.69 5.08 2.32
CA LEU A 11 2.03 4.49 2.30
C LEU A 11 2.98 5.19 3.26
N GLU A 12 2.92 6.52 3.33
CA GLU A 12 3.75 7.33 4.23
C GLU A 12 3.45 7.03 5.71
N SER A 13 2.18 6.83 6.07
CA SER A 13 1.79 6.49 7.45
C SER A 13 2.22 5.09 7.95
N PHE A 14 2.81 4.25 7.09
CA PHE A 14 3.14 2.87 7.46
C PHE A 14 4.17 2.79 8.60
N ASP A 15 5.23 3.60 8.53
CA ASP A 15 6.34 3.53 9.48
C ASP A 15 5.89 3.92 10.90
N ASP A 16 5.15 5.02 11.01
CA ASP A 16 4.57 5.47 12.27
C ASP A 16 3.59 4.45 12.86
N LEU A 17 2.77 3.82 12.00
CA LEU A 17 1.84 2.77 12.41
C LEU A 17 2.58 1.54 12.95
N VAL A 18 3.68 1.12 12.31
CA VAL A 18 4.49 -0.01 12.78
C VAL A 18 5.13 0.30 14.14
N ILE A 19 5.68 1.50 14.32
CA ILE A 19 6.25 1.94 15.60
C ILE A 19 5.19 1.97 16.70
N ALA A 20 4.00 2.52 16.40
CA ALA A 20 2.88 2.58 17.34
C ALA A 20 2.39 1.17 17.71
N ALA A 21 2.23 0.28 16.74
CA ALA A 21 1.80 -1.10 16.96
C ALA A 21 2.80 -1.89 17.83
N ALA A 22 4.11 -1.69 17.60
CA ALA A 22 5.15 -2.31 18.40
C ALA A 22 5.15 -1.80 19.84
N LYS A 23 5.09 -0.48 20.05
CA LYS A 23 5.05 0.13 21.40
C LYS A 23 3.79 -0.27 22.18
N GLY A 24 2.64 -0.27 21.50
CA GLY A 24 1.35 -0.59 22.09
C GLY A 24 1.07 -2.09 22.25
N ARG A 25 1.91 -2.97 21.70
CA ARG A 25 1.63 -4.41 21.55
C ARG A 25 0.26 -4.67 20.89
N THR A 26 -0.03 -3.91 19.84
CA THR A 26 -1.32 -3.92 19.13
C THR A 26 -1.14 -4.42 17.69
N PRO A 27 -0.77 -5.70 17.46
CA PRO A 27 -0.49 -6.24 16.12
C PRO A 27 -1.70 -6.17 15.18
N TYR A 28 -2.93 -6.13 15.71
CA TYR A 28 -4.15 -5.99 14.91
C TYR A 28 -4.17 -4.69 14.07
N LEU A 29 -3.42 -3.65 14.47
CA LEU A 29 -3.30 -2.41 13.71
C LEU A 29 -2.63 -2.64 12.35
N ILE A 30 -1.67 -3.56 12.27
CA ILE A 30 -1.00 -3.92 11.01
C ILE A 30 -1.99 -4.64 10.09
N ALA A 31 -2.80 -5.54 10.62
CA ALA A 31 -3.84 -6.23 9.85
C ALA A 31 -4.89 -5.24 9.31
N ARG A 32 -5.37 -4.32 10.15
CA ARG A 32 -6.31 -3.26 9.74
C ARG A 32 -5.70 -2.34 8.67
N TYR A 33 -4.47 -1.88 8.88
CA TYR A 33 -3.75 -1.07 7.90
C TYR A 33 -3.63 -1.79 6.56
N THR A 34 -3.30 -3.08 6.57
CA THR A 34 -3.15 -3.88 5.36
C THR A 34 -4.46 -3.96 4.57
N GLN A 35 -5.59 -4.15 5.25
CA GLN A 35 -6.92 -4.14 4.62
C GLN A 35 -7.25 -2.76 4.03
N ASP A 36 -6.96 -1.69 4.74
CA ASP A 36 -7.25 -0.33 4.28
C ASP A 36 -6.33 0.08 3.12
N LEU A 37 -5.05 -0.29 3.14
CA LEU A 37 -4.12 -0.12 2.02
C LEU A 37 -4.60 -0.88 0.77
N ALA A 38 -5.09 -2.12 0.93
CA ALA A 38 -5.63 -2.90 -0.18
C ALA A 38 -6.88 -2.23 -0.79
N LYS A 39 -7.77 -1.65 0.03
CA LYS A 39 -8.93 -0.89 -0.46
C LYS A 39 -8.51 0.36 -1.23
N ASP A 40 -7.58 1.14 -0.66
CA ASP A 40 -7.08 2.36 -1.30
C ASP A 40 -6.37 2.04 -2.63
N PHE A 41 -5.61 0.94 -2.68
CA PHE A 41 -4.99 0.45 -3.90
C PHE A 41 -6.02 -0.01 -4.94
N HIS A 42 -7.04 -0.77 -4.53
CA HIS A 42 -8.11 -1.20 -5.44
C HIS A 42 -8.84 0.01 -6.05
N HIS A 43 -9.16 1.01 -5.22
CA HIS A 43 -9.74 2.26 -5.70
C HIS A 43 -8.80 3.00 -6.66
N PHE A 44 -7.51 3.12 -6.32
CA PHE A 44 -6.51 3.69 -7.22
C PHE A 44 -6.46 2.96 -8.57
N TYR A 45 -6.41 1.64 -8.57
CA TYR A 45 -6.29 0.83 -9.77
C TYR A 45 -7.53 0.94 -10.68
N THR A 46 -8.72 0.98 -10.09
CA THR A 46 -9.99 1.09 -10.83
C THR A 46 -10.18 2.47 -11.45
N PHE A 47 -9.87 3.54 -10.72
CA PHE A 47 -10.18 4.91 -11.16
C PHE A 47 -8.98 5.67 -11.75
N THR A 48 -7.77 5.10 -11.70
CA THR A 48 -6.55 5.74 -12.20
C THR A 48 -5.89 4.87 -13.24
N ARG A 49 -5.94 5.31 -14.50
CA ARG A 49 -5.35 4.58 -15.63
C ARG A 49 -3.82 4.52 -15.49
N VAL A 50 -3.25 3.38 -15.11
CA VAL A 50 -1.80 3.23 -14.98
C VAL A 50 -1.13 3.10 -16.35
N LEU A 51 -1.63 2.18 -17.18
CA LEU A 51 -1.08 1.88 -18.50
C LEU A 51 -1.68 2.80 -19.58
N ASN A 52 -0.88 3.13 -20.60
CA ASN A 52 -1.27 4.03 -21.71
C ASN A 52 -1.53 5.48 -21.28
N ALA A 53 -0.92 5.93 -20.17
CA ALA A 53 -0.76 7.33 -19.86
C ALA A 53 0.53 7.88 -20.51
N ASP A 54 0.71 9.20 -20.48
CA ASP A 54 1.99 9.81 -20.86
C ASP A 54 3.15 9.18 -20.11
N THR A 55 4.32 9.07 -20.76
CA THR A 55 5.44 8.25 -20.30
C THR A 55 5.85 8.55 -18.85
N ASP A 56 5.92 9.82 -18.47
CA ASP A 56 6.33 10.22 -17.12
C ASP A 56 5.24 9.93 -16.08
N VAL A 57 3.98 10.16 -16.43
CA VAL A 57 2.83 9.85 -15.57
C VAL A 57 2.72 8.34 -15.35
N MET A 58 2.91 7.55 -16.41
CA MET A 58 2.92 6.09 -16.34
C MET A 58 4.05 5.60 -15.42
N LYS A 59 5.28 6.10 -15.59
CA LYS A 59 6.42 5.75 -14.72
C LYS A 59 6.13 6.06 -13.26
N ALA A 60 5.61 7.25 -12.96
CA ALA A 60 5.26 7.64 -11.59
C ALA A 60 4.18 6.70 -10.99
N ARG A 61 3.16 6.33 -11.76
CA ARG A 61 2.11 5.41 -11.31
C ARG A 61 2.64 3.99 -11.11
N LEU A 62 3.55 3.52 -11.96
CA LEU A 62 4.22 2.22 -11.79
C LEU A 62 5.09 2.19 -10.53
N MET A 63 5.80 3.28 -10.22
CA MET A 63 6.54 3.39 -8.96
C MET A 63 5.60 3.32 -7.76
N LEU A 64 4.43 3.95 -7.83
CA LEU A 64 3.43 3.87 -6.76
C LEU A 64 2.91 2.44 -6.57
N VAL A 65 2.63 1.71 -7.66
CA VAL A 65 2.24 0.29 -7.60
C VAL A 65 3.34 -0.55 -6.94
N GLN A 66 4.59 -0.33 -7.32
CA GLN A 66 5.73 -1.04 -6.75
C GLN A 66 5.89 -0.75 -5.25
N ALA A 67 5.73 0.50 -4.84
CA ALA A 67 5.75 0.89 -3.42
C ALA A 67 4.63 0.19 -2.65
N THR A 68 3.41 0.16 -3.18
CA THR A 68 2.30 -0.59 -2.56
C THR A 68 2.60 -2.08 -2.44
N LYS A 69 3.13 -2.73 -3.48
CA LYS A 69 3.54 -4.14 -3.43
C LYS A 69 4.55 -4.38 -2.31
N GLN A 70 5.56 -3.52 -2.19
CA GLN A 70 6.59 -3.65 -1.16
C GLN A 70 6.02 -3.47 0.25
N THR A 71 5.17 -2.46 0.47
CA THR A 71 4.56 -2.20 1.78
C THR A 71 3.63 -3.35 2.20
N LEU A 72 2.83 -3.91 1.29
CA LEU A 72 2.01 -5.10 1.57
C LEU A 72 2.88 -6.30 1.95
N ALA A 73 3.97 -6.56 1.22
CA ALA A 73 4.89 -7.65 1.54
C ALA A 73 5.54 -7.48 2.92
N ASN A 74 5.89 -6.25 3.29
CA ASN A 74 6.42 -5.93 4.62
C ASN A 74 5.37 -6.16 5.70
N ALA A 75 4.13 -5.69 5.50
CA ALA A 75 3.03 -5.87 6.45
C ALA A 75 2.69 -7.36 6.65
N PHE A 76 2.61 -8.14 5.57
CA PHE A 76 2.38 -9.59 5.65
C PHE A 76 3.50 -10.31 6.40
N ARG A 77 4.76 -9.92 6.18
CA ARG A 77 5.90 -10.47 6.92
C ARG A 77 5.79 -10.18 8.42
N LEU A 78 5.38 -8.97 8.81
CA LEU A 78 5.14 -8.63 10.22
C LEU A 78 3.99 -9.43 10.85
N LEU A 79 3.00 -9.83 10.04
CA LEU A 79 1.89 -10.69 10.46
C LEU A 79 2.22 -12.19 10.43
N GLY A 80 3.38 -12.58 9.91
CA GLY A 80 3.77 -13.99 9.76
C GLY A 80 3.04 -14.72 8.63
N ILE A 81 2.57 -13.99 7.61
CA ILE A 81 1.80 -14.53 6.48
C ILE A 81 2.65 -14.46 5.20
N SER A 82 2.49 -15.44 4.31
CA SER A 82 3.12 -15.40 2.99
C SER A 82 2.45 -14.36 2.07
N ALA A 83 3.26 -13.71 1.23
CA ALA A 83 2.79 -12.76 0.22
C ALA A 83 2.92 -13.39 -1.17
N PRO A 84 1.89 -14.10 -1.69
CA PRO A 84 1.98 -14.76 -2.98
C PRO A 84 2.08 -13.74 -4.13
N GLU A 85 2.96 -14.00 -5.09
CA GLU A 85 3.12 -13.11 -6.26
C GLU A 85 1.99 -13.21 -7.28
N LYS A 86 1.26 -14.32 -7.25
CA LYS A 86 0.05 -14.57 -8.03
C LYS A 86 -0.96 -15.27 -7.14
N MET A 87 -2.19 -14.78 -7.15
CA MET A 87 -3.35 -15.44 -6.55
C MET A 87 -4.15 -16.16 -7.62
#